data_AF-A0A183D4J4-F1
#
_entry.id   AF-A0A183D4J4-F1
#
_cell.length_a   1.000
_cell.length_b   1.000
_cell.length_c   1.000
_cell.angle_alpha   90.00
_cell.angle_beta   90.00
_cell.angle_gamma   90.00
#
_symmetry.space_group_name_H-M   'P 1'
#
loop_
_entity.id
_entity.type
_entity.pdbx_description
1 polymer ?
#
loop_
_entity_poly.entity_id
_entity_poly.type
_entity_poly.pdbx_seq_one_letter_code
_entity_poly.pdbx_strand_id
1 'polypeptide(L)'
;MNPCRYGGCAIETFPTAPLLKYLKCNCVLQYTGEYCTELVDGAVGREIVRFSPFIAHICSTVCIFIIFFCCRRAVYVIFTYFTYTKMQ
;
A
#
# COMPACT_ATOMS: atom_id res chain seq x y z
N MET A 1 -23.02 -11.28 -13.45
CA MET A 1 -21.56 -11.50 -13.62
C MET A 1 -20.89 -10.13 -13.65
N ASN A 2 -19.83 -9.90 -12.86
CA ASN A 2 -19.06 -8.64 -12.88
C ASN A 2 -17.95 -8.75 -13.94
N PRO A 3 -17.94 -7.91 -15.00
CA PRO A 3 -16.91 -7.95 -16.04
C PRO A 3 -15.57 -7.32 -15.65
N CYS A 4 -15.48 -6.56 -14.55
CA CYS A 4 -14.25 -5.90 -14.12
C CYS A 4 -13.34 -6.87 -13.36
N ARG A 5 -12.10 -7.10 -13.84
CA ARG A 5 -11.15 -8.03 -13.17
C ARG A 5 -10.57 -7.45 -11.88
N TYR A 6 -10.02 -6.25 -11.95
CA TYR A 6 -9.31 -5.59 -10.83
C TYR A 6 -9.97 -4.26 -10.46
N GLY A 7 -11.20 -4.34 -9.95
CA GLY A 7 -11.98 -3.15 -9.59
C GLY A 7 -13.46 -3.46 -9.32
N GLY A 8 -14.28 -2.41 -9.33
CA GLY A 8 -15.73 -2.52 -9.15
C GLY A 8 -16.50 -2.01 -10.36
N CYS A 9 -17.72 -2.52 -10.57
CA CYS A 9 -18.65 -1.92 -11.53
C CYS A 9 -19.32 -0.69 -10.93
N ALA A 10 -19.40 0.38 -11.71
CA ALA A 10 -20.24 1.53 -11.47
C ALA A 10 -21.21 1.71 -12.65
N ILE A 11 -22.42 2.18 -12.36
CA ILE A 11 -23.39 2.57 -13.38
C ILE A 11 -23.31 4.08 -13.51
N GLU A 12 -22.88 4.57 -14.65
CA GLU A 12 -22.81 6.00 -14.95
C GLU A 12 -23.88 6.37 -15.99
N THR A 13 -24.38 7.61 -15.92
CA THR A 13 -25.30 8.18 -16.92
C THR A 13 -24.52 8.76 -18.08
N PHE A 14 -25.00 8.59 -19.31
CA PHE A 14 -24.35 9.22 -20.46
C PHE A 14 -24.41 10.75 -20.34
N PRO A 15 -23.29 11.47 -20.57
CA PRO A 15 -23.27 12.93 -20.47
C PRO A 15 -24.17 13.60 -21.50
N THR A 16 -24.35 12.99 -22.67
CA THR A 16 -25.16 13.52 -23.78
C THR A 16 -26.64 13.10 -23.70
N ALA A 17 -26.97 12.06 -22.92
CA ALA A 17 -28.30 11.48 -22.83
C ALA A 17 -28.53 10.86 -21.44
N PRO A 18 -29.01 11.64 -20.45
CA PRO A 18 -29.10 11.20 -19.05
C PRO A 18 -30.10 10.05 -18.80
N LEU A 19 -30.97 9.75 -19.78
CA LEU A 19 -31.87 8.59 -19.77
C LEU A 19 -31.15 7.26 -20.03
N LEU A 20 -30.02 7.30 -20.72
CA LEU A 20 -29.21 6.12 -20.99
C LEU A 20 -28.19 5.94 -19.85
N LYS A 21 -28.05 4.70 -19.39
CA LYS A 21 -27.07 4.30 -18.39
C LYS A 21 -26.10 3.31 -19.01
N TYR A 22 -24.82 3.42 -18.67
CA TYR A 22 -23.81 2.47 -19.08
C TYR A 22 -23.07 1.91 -17.87
N LEU A 23 -22.62 0.67 -18.02
CA LEU A 23 -21.76 0.02 -17.06
C LEU A 23 -20.33 0.45 -17.34
N LYS A 24 -19.63 0.91 -16.31
CA LYS A 24 -18.23 1.32 -16.38
C LYS A 24 -17.45 0.65 -15.26
N CYS A 25 -16.24 0.20 -15.55
CA CYS A 25 -15.37 -0.33 -14.52
C CYS A 25 -14.61 0.80 -13.83
N ASN A 26 -14.61 0.79 -12.49
CA ASN A 26 -13.79 1.64 -11.65
C ASN A 26 -12.60 0.81 -11.16
N CYS A 27 -11.44 1.03 -11.78
CA CYS A 27 -10.24 0.23 -11.55
C CYS A 27 -9.48 0.65 -10.30
N VAL A 28 -8.78 -0.29 -9.67
CA VAL A 28 -7.79 0.01 -8.64
C VAL A 28 -6.63 0.78 -9.29
N LEU A 29 -5.97 1.67 -8.53
CA LEU A 29 -4.88 2.57 -8.99
C LEU A 29 -3.75 1.94 -9.82
N GLN A 30 -3.58 0.61 -9.74
CA GLN A 30 -2.54 -0.13 -10.47
C GLN A 30 -2.99 -0.58 -11.87
N TYR A 31 -4.30 -0.57 -12.15
CA TYR A 31 -4.91 -1.10 -13.35
C TYR A 31 -5.72 -0.06 -14.12
N THR A 32 -5.80 -0.25 -15.43
CA THR A 32 -6.50 0.60 -16.40
C THR A 32 -7.16 -0.25 -17.50
N GLY A 33 -7.79 0.42 -18.46
CA GLY A 33 -8.55 -0.19 -19.55
C GLY A 33 -10.02 -0.39 -19.20
N GLU A 34 -10.83 -0.69 -20.21
CA GLU A 34 -12.30 -0.81 -20.10
C GLU A 34 -12.73 -1.87 -19.08
N TYR A 35 -11.93 -2.93 -18.90
CA TYR A 35 -12.19 -4.06 -18.01
C TYR A 35 -11.20 -4.18 -16.84
N CYS A 36 -10.38 -3.14 -16.60
CA CYS A 36 -9.31 -3.15 -15.60
C CYS A 36 -8.33 -4.31 -15.78
N THR A 37 -7.90 -4.56 -17.01
CA THR A 37 -6.98 -5.66 -17.36
C THR A 37 -5.57 -5.20 -17.64
N GLU A 38 -5.39 -3.92 -17.94
CA GLU A 38 -4.10 -3.34 -18.31
C GLU A 38 -3.43 -2.76 -17.06
N LEU A 39 -2.11 -2.82 -16.98
CA LEU A 39 -1.38 -2.17 -15.88
C LEU A 39 -1.04 -0.74 -16.26
N VAL A 40 -1.15 0.17 -15.31
CA VAL A 40 -0.70 1.55 -15.49
C VAL A 40 0.83 1.58 -15.54
N ASP A 41 1.40 2.45 -16.37
CA ASP A 41 2.86 2.62 -16.44
C ASP A 41 3.45 2.93 -15.06
N GLY A 42 4.45 2.12 -14.66
CA GLY A 42 5.09 2.23 -13.34
C GLY A 42 4.24 1.71 -12.17
N ALA A 43 3.09 1.08 -12.40
CA ALA A 43 2.28 0.45 -11.34
C ALA A 43 3.09 -0.57 -10.54
N VAL A 44 3.85 -1.42 -11.24
CA VAL A 44 4.72 -2.44 -10.62
C VAL A 44 5.78 -1.79 -9.71
N GLY A 45 6.42 -0.71 -10.18
CA GLY A 45 7.40 0.01 -9.36
C GLY A 45 6.78 0.64 -8.11
N ARG A 46 5.59 1.23 -8.25
CA ARG A 46 4.85 1.83 -7.14
C ARG A 46 4.39 0.78 -6.13
N GLU A 47 4.01 -0.40 -6.61
CA GLU A 47 3.62 -1.54 -5.78
C GLU A 47 4.81 -2.11 -5.00
N ILE A 48 5.94 -2.34 -5.68
CA ILE A 48 7.16 -2.80 -5.04
C ILE A 48 7.64 -1.80 -3.98
N VAL A 49 7.64 -0.50 -4.28
CA VAL A 49 8.13 0.51 -3.33
C VAL A 49 7.17 0.70 -2.14
N ARG A 50 5.87 0.69 -2.38
CA ARG A 50 4.87 1.11 -1.37
C ARG A 50 4.24 -0.04 -0.60
N PHE A 51 4.07 -1.20 -1.24
CA PHE A 51 3.41 -2.36 -0.64
C PHE A 51 4.34 -3.53 -0.34
N SER A 52 5.63 -3.47 -0.72
CA SER A 52 6.55 -4.56 -0.40
C SER A 52 6.86 -4.58 1.11
N PRO A 53 6.40 -5.60 1.86
CA PRO A 53 6.71 -5.73 3.28
C PRO A 53 8.21 -5.92 3.50
N PHE A 54 8.94 -6.39 2.47
CA PHE A 54 10.39 -6.58 2.49
C PHE A 54 11.16 -5.27 2.65
N ILE A 55 10.78 -4.21 1.94
CA ILE A 55 11.48 -2.92 2.02
C ILE A 55 11.29 -2.30 3.41
N ALA A 56 10.07 -2.35 3.94
CA ALA A 56 9.77 -1.90 5.30
C ALA A 56 10.58 -2.70 6.35
N HIS A 57 10.71 -4.02 6.17
CA HIS A 57 11.52 -4.86 7.05
C HIS A 57 13.02 -4.55 6.97
N ILE A 58 13.55 -4.36 5.77
CA ILE A 58 14.98 -4.02 5.60
C ILE A 58 15.28 -2.66 6.21
N CYS A 59 14.47 -1.63 5.91
CA CYS A 59 14.64 -0.29 6.46
C CYS A 59 14.58 -0.29 8.00
N SER A 60 13.57 -0.95 8.59
CA SER A 60 13.46 -1.03 10.05
C SER A 60 14.63 -1.77 10.70
N THR A 61 15.07 -2.88 10.12
CA THR A 61 16.22 -3.66 10.62
C THR A 61 17.51 -2.85 10.56
N VAL A 62 17.75 -2.14 9.45
CA VAL A 62 18.93 -1.26 9.28
C VAL A 62 18.88 -0.09 10.29
N CYS A 63 17.72 0.54 10.48
CA CYS A 63 17.57 1.60 11.47
C CYS A 63 17.87 1.10 12.90
N ILE A 64 17.35 -0.07 13.28
CA ILE A 64 17.63 -0.68 14.60
C ILE A 64 19.13 -0.97 14.75
N PHE A 65 19.76 -1.54 13.72
CA PHE A 65 21.19 -1.84 13.74
C PHE A 65 22.03 -0.57 13.88
N ILE A 66 21.74 0.48 13.10
CA ILE A 66 22.44 1.77 13.20
C ILE A 66 22.28 2.37 14.60
N ILE A 67 21.07 2.40 15.16
CA ILE A 67 20.83 2.91 16.52
C ILE A 67 21.62 2.08 17.55
N PHE A 68 21.63 0.76 17.43
CA PHE A 68 22.33 -0.12 18.35
C PHE A 68 23.85 0.09 18.33
N PHE A 69 24.44 0.28 17.15
CA PHE A 69 25.88 0.45 16.99
C PHE A 69 26.35 1.90 17.23
N CYS A 70 25.61 2.92 16.77
CA CYS A 70 25.94 4.33 17.03
C CYS A 70 25.65 4.77 18.46
N CYS A 71 24.63 4.21 19.12
CA CYS A 71 24.16 4.66 20.43
C CYS A 71 24.32 3.59 21.52
N ARG A 72 25.47 2.89 21.58
CA ARG A 72 25.81 1.92 22.65
C ARG A 72 25.62 2.46 24.09
N ARG A 73 25.43 3.77 24.30
CA ARG A 73 25.10 4.39 25.58
C ARG A 73 23.58 4.57 25.84
N ALA A 74 22.73 4.67 24.81
CA ALA A 74 21.29 4.94 24.94
C ALA A 74 20.42 3.66 25.01
N VAL A 75 20.91 2.54 24.47
CA VAL A 75 20.18 1.25 24.44
C VAL A 75 19.93 0.69 25.84
N TYR A 76 20.86 0.90 26.80
CA TYR A 76 20.64 0.53 28.20
C TYR A 76 19.41 1.24 28.79
N VAL A 77 19.17 2.51 28.46
CA VAL A 77 18.04 3.27 29.03
C VAL A 77 16.70 2.76 28.51
N ILE A 78 16.60 2.44 27.21
CA ILE A 78 15.34 1.98 26.60
C ILE A 78 15.01 0.54 27.03
N PHE A 79 15.99 -0.38 27.05
CA PHE A 79 15.74 -1.75 27.51
C PHE A 79 15.34 -1.81 28.98
N THR A 80 15.94 -0.98 29.84
CA THR A 80 15.55 -0.90 31.26
C THR A 80 14.14 -0.31 31.43
N TYR A 81 13.78 0.70 30.63
CA TYR A 81 12.43 1.28 30.67
C TYR A 81 11.34 0.29 30.21
N PHE A 82 11.61 -0.48 29.16
CA PHE A 82 10.67 -1.47 28.62
C PHE A 82 10.53 -2.72 29.52
N THR A 83 11.60 -3.11 30.22
CA THR A 83 11.52 -4.18 31.23
C THR A 83 10.82 -3.71 32.50
N TYR A 84 11.04 -2.47 32.95
CA TYR A 84 10.36 -1.93 34.13
C TYR A 84 8.84 -1.76 33.93
N THR A 85 8.40 -1.30 32.75
CA THR A 85 6.97 -1.17 32.41
C THR A 85 6.26 -2.51 32.16
N LYS A 86 6.98 -3.62 32.04
CA LYS A 86 6.41 -4.98 31.96
C LYS A 86 6.31 -5.68 33.32
N MET A 87 6.79 -5.06 34.40
CA MET A 87 6.84 -5.65 35.75
C MET A 87 5.97 -4.92 36.80
N GLN A 88 5.27 -3.86 36.40
CA GLN A 88 4.10 -3.30 37.10
C GLN A 88 2.82 -3.67 36.36
#